data_AF-A0A7V9N5F6-F1
#
_entry.id   AF-A0A7V9N5F6-F1
#
_cell.length_a   1.000
_cell.length_b   1.000
_cell.length_c   1.000
_cell.angle_alpha   90.00
_cell.angle_beta   90.00
_cell.angle_gamma   90.00
#
_symmetry.space_group_name_H-M   'P 1'
#
loop_
_entity.id
_entity.type
_entity.pdbx_description
1 polymer ?
#
loop_
_entity_poly.entity_id
_entity_poly.type
_entity_poly.pdbx_seq_one_letter_code
_entity_poly.pdbx_strand_id
1 'polypeptide(L)' 'TEAHAAIPEPHVYADILHAVDCIEQGTPPLVSGEHGAHVVEIIEKGYLAARTGHTQVLESRF' A
#
# COMPACT_ATOMS: atom_id res chain seq x y z
N THR A 1 -7.74 -10.30 22.62
CA THR A 1 -7.45 -11.29 21.55
C THR A 1 -8.67 -11.56 20.68
N GLU A 2 -9.88 -11.71 21.21
CA GLU A 2 -11.09 -11.90 20.37
C GLU A 2 -11.35 -10.77 19.38
N ALA A 3 -11.17 -9.50 19.80
CA ALA A 3 -11.38 -8.35 18.92
C ALA A 3 -10.45 -8.35 17.68
N HIS A 4 -9.23 -8.89 17.80
CA HIS A 4 -8.29 -8.97 16.68
C HIS A 4 -8.68 -10.09 15.70
N ALA A 5 -9.24 -11.19 16.20
CA ALA A 5 -9.74 -12.28 15.36
C ALA A 5 -11.00 -11.89 14.55
N ALA A 6 -11.68 -10.83 14.96
CA ALA A 6 -12.83 -10.28 14.26
C ALA A 6 -12.47 -9.28 13.13
N ILE A 7 -11.19 -8.94 12.97
CA ILE A 7 -10.73 -8.07 11.87
C ILE A 7 -10.95 -8.81 10.55
N PRO A 8 -11.70 -8.25 9.59
CA PRO A 8 -11.84 -8.82 8.26
C PRO A 8 -10.46 -8.92 7.62
N GLU A 9 -10.17 -10.07 7.00
CA GLU A 9 -8.92 -10.37 6.30
C GLU A 9 -7.70 -10.47 7.26
N PRO A 10 -7.15 -11.68 7.48
CA PRO A 10 -6.07 -11.89 8.45
C PRO A 10 -4.82 -11.05 8.26
N HIS A 11 -4.53 -10.60 7.02
CA HIS A 11 -3.36 -9.79 6.72
C HIS A 11 -3.46 -8.37 7.28
N VAL A 12 -4.67 -7.80 7.41
CA VAL A 12 -4.89 -6.45 7.96
C VAL A 12 -4.37 -6.36 9.40
N TYR A 13 -4.60 -7.41 10.20
CA TYR A 13 -4.06 -7.47 11.55
C TYR A 13 -2.53 -7.48 11.55
N ALA A 14 -1.91 -8.25 10.65
CA ALA A 14 -0.45 -8.30 10.54
C ALA A 14 0.13 -6.94 10.12
N ASP A 15 -0.50 -6.24 9.18
CA ASP A 15 -0.08 -4.91 8.72
C ASP A 15 -0.18 -3.86 9.84
N ILE A 16 -1.25 -3.91 10.63
CA ILE A 16 -1.41 -3.02 11.81
C ILE A 16 -0.32 -3.30 12.84
N LEU A 17 -0.05 -4.57 13.16
CA LEU A 17 1.01 -4.92 14.11
C LEU A 17 2.40 -4.51 13.61
N HIS A 18 2.66 -4.68 12.31
CA HIS A 18 3.91 -4.22 11.69
C HIS A 18 4.08 -2.71 11.82
N ALA A 19 3.01 -1.94 11.57
CA ALA A 19 3.05 -0.49 11.74
C ALA A 19 3.32 -0.08 13.20
N VAL A 20 2.67 -0.75 14.17
CA VAL A 20 2.91 -0.51 15.61
C VAL A 20 4.36 -0.82 15.96
N ASP A 21 4.90 -1.96 15.53
CA ASP A 21 6.29 -2.36 15.82
C ASP A 21 7.30 -1.35 15.27
N CYS A 22 7.11 -0.88 14.03
CA CYS A 22 7.95 0.15 13.44
C CYS A 22 7.90 1.48 14.20
N ILE A 23 6.72 1.87 14.69
CA ILE A 23 6.56 3.10 15.50
C ILE A 23 7.27 2.95 16.85
N GLU A 24 7.07 1.83 17.54
CA GLU A 24 7.67 1.60 18.86
C GLU A 24 9.19 1.49 18.80
N GLN A 25 9.72 0.82 17.76
CA GLN A 25 11.15 0.63 17.57
C GLN A 25 11.84 1.80 16.85
N GLY A 26 11.08 2.74 16.29
CA GLY A 26 11.61 3.82 15.45
C GLY A 26 12.28 3.31 14.18
N THR A 27 11.84 2.17 13.64
CA THR A 27 12.40 1.55 12.44
C THR A 27 11.56 1.88 11.21
N PRO A 28 12.18 1.94 10.01
CA PRO A 28 11.43 2.13 8.78
C PRO A 28 10.50 0.94 8.51
N PRO A 29 9.27 1.16 8.01
CA PRO A 29 8.40 0.08 7.59
C PRO A 29 8.97 -0.66 6.38
N LEU A 30 8.63 -1.95 6.25
CA LEU A 30 9.04 -2.79 5.12
C LEU A 30 8.61 -2.19 3.77
N VAL A 31 7.44 -1.56 3.75
CA VAL A 31 6.88 -0.85 2.59
C VAL A 31 6.63 0.59 3.00
N SER A 32 7.16 1.55 2.24
CA SER A 32 6.98 2.97 2.53
C SER A 32 5.67 3.52 1.95
N GLY A 33 5.30 4.72 2.39
CA GLY A 33 4.17 5.44 1.82
C GLY A 33 4.35 5.76 0.33
N GLU A 34 5.57 6.05 -0.10
CA GLU A 34 5.93 6.31 -1.51
C GLU A 34 5.70 5.08 -2.39
N HIS A 35 6.01 3.88 -1.88
CA HIS A 35 5.68 2.63 -2.57
C HIS A 35 4.16 2.49 -2.72
N GLY A 36 3.40 2.74 -1.65
CA GLY A 36 1.93 2.74 -1.72
C GLY A 36 1.39 3.72 -2.75
N ALA A 37 1.92 4.95 -2.78
CA ALA A 37 1.55 5.97 -3.76
C ALA A 37 1.89 5.54 -5.20
N HIS A 38 3.02 4.86 -5.42
CA HIS A 38 3.39 4.30 -6.72
C HIS A 38 2.37 3.27 -7.22
N VAL A 39 1.88 2.40 -6.34
CA VAL A 39 0.83 1.42 -6.68
C VAL A 39 -0.48 2.10 -7.08
N VAL A 40 -0.87 3.15 -6.35
CA VAL A 40 -2.06 3.95 -6.70
C VAL A 40 -1.89 4.58 -8.08
N GLU A 41 -0.72 5.18 -8.38
CA GLU A 41 -0.44 5.75 -9.70
C GLU A 41 -0.59 4.69 -10.80
N ILE A 42 -0.07 3.48 -10.61
CA ILE A 42 -0.19 2.39 -11.59
C ILE A 42 -1.67 2.08 -11.88
N ILE A 43 -2.51 1.99 -10.84
CA ILE A 43 -3.95 1.70 -10.98
C ILE A 43 -4.64 2.82 -11.78
N GLU A 44 -4.38 4.08 -11.44
CA GLU A 44 -4.96 5.24 -12.11
C GLU A 44 -4.52 5.37 -13.56
N LYS A 45 -3.22 5.19 -13.82
CA LYS A 45 -2.64 5.24 -15.17
C LYS A 45 -3.10 4.07 -16.02
N GLY A 46 -3.31 2.89 -15.42
CA GLY A 46 -3.93 1.74 -16.08
C GLY A 46 -5.36 2.04 -16.53
N TYR A 47 -6.17 2.64 -15.65
CA TYR A 47 -7.52 3.09 -16.00
C TYR A 47 -7.51 4.14 -17.12
N LEU A 48 -6.60 5.12 -17.05
CA LEU A 48 -6.46 6.15 -18.08
C LEU A 48 -6.00 5.56 -19.43
N ALA A 49 -5.08 4.60 -19.41
CA ALA A 49 -4.64 3.89 -20.61
C ALA A 49 -5.81 3.16 -21.28
N ALA A 50 -6.60 2.42 -20.50
CA ALA A 50 -7.77 1.70 -21.02
C ALA A 50 -8.81 2.65 -21.62
N ARG A 51 -9.06 3.79 -20.97
CA ARG A 51 -10.04 4.79 -21.44
C ARG A 51 -9.59 5.52 -22.71
N THR A 52 -8.30 5.78 -22.85
CA THR A 52 -7.75 6.60 -23.96
C THR A 52 -7.17 5.77 -25.10
N GLY A 53 -6.88 4.49 -24.88
CA GLY A 53 -6.17 3.62 -25.81
C GLY A 53 -4.68 3.95 -25.97
N HIS A 54 -4.11 4.78 -25.10
CA HIS A 54 -2.70 5.23 -25.20
C HIS A 54 -1.91 4.82 -23.95
N THR A 55 -0.65 4.46 -24.14
CA THR A 55 0.29 4.19 -23.05
C THR A 55 0.44 5.41 -22.15
N GLN A 56 0.43 5.18 -20.83
CA GLN A 56 0.61 6.21 -19.82
C GLN A 56 1.98 6.05 -19.14
N VAL A 57 2.71 7.16 -19.00
CA VAL A 57 4.00 7.17 -18.31
C VAL A 57 3.78 7.31 -16.81
N LEU A 58 4.48 6.50 -16.02
CA LEU A 58 4.55 6.62 -14.57
C LEU A 58 5.58 7.70 -14.21
N GLU A 59 5.20 8.61 -13.33
CA GLU A 59 6.05 9.70 -12.87
C GLU A 59 6.80 9.34 -11.59
N SER A 60 6.18 8.56 -10.70
CA SER A 60 6.83 8.14 -9.45
C SER A 60 8.02 7.19 -9.68
N ARG A 61 8.99 7.25 -8.77
CA ARG A 61 10.18 6.40 -8.72
C ARG A 61 10.32 5.93 -7.28
N PHE A 62 10.38 4.61 -7.07
CA PHE A 62 10.57 3.98 -5.77
C PHE A 62 11.75 3.01 -5.84
#